data_AF-A0A7T7BN65-F1
#
_entry.id   AF-A0A7T7BN65-F1
#
_cell.length_a   1.000
_cell.length_b   1.000
_cell.length_c   1.000
_cell.angle_alpha   90.00
_cell.angle_beta   90.00
_cell.angle_gamma   90.00
#
_symmetry.space_group_name_H-M   'P 1'
#
loop_
_entity.id
_entity.type
_entity.pdbx_description
1 polymer ?
#
loop_
_entity_poly.entity_id
_entity_poly.type
_entity_poly.pdbx_seq_one_letter_code
_entity_poly.pdbx_strand_id
1 'polypeptide(L)'
;MQARMCFDDVAWERSEAIQDAWVHELFNKETLMAIGQFVLKYRRGVPIELCDPKAGAFNVSFRMKFQDGGSAIIRFPKPGATMFPDEKVRNEVDIIRYIQQHTTIPVPFVLHWGTKEENPLGLGPFIIMEYIDHVMDLSDVLNTPGFTIKDRPILDPHVDDAKLEILYGQFADILLQLSTLRLPRIGSLVQTDDFTWEVAQRPLSYNANELVRLGTLPRSKLPRVNETFPSALSYFNTLADLHLDHLTHQQNDAIDSADDCRRRYIARLLFRKLANDGRFTTSSTNLGPFNIWCDDLRPSNVLINEHLRIVGVVDWEFTYAAPVEFSHAPPWWLLLEQPEYWSDGMEAWTKVYESRLQTFLKVLREQEDMAIDRGRLKDDQRLSTPMQQSWESGDFWVTYAARKNFAFDAVFWKKLDGRFFGPGTSTDDDRWKERIDLLTEDERANMAKVVEKKLEETKTRVLAWEPDEVDLKISG
;
A
#
# COMPACT_ATOMS: atom_id res chain seq x y z
N MET A 1 0.72 25.54 -2.66
CA MET A 1 0.09 24.20 -2.63
C MET A 1 0.46 23.42 -1.38
N GLN A 2 -0.51 22.73 -0.74
CA GLN A 2 -0.23 21.75 0.31
C GLN A 2 0.47 20.51 -0.28
N ALA A 3 1.24 19.77 0.53
CA ALA A 3 1.93 18.55 0.08
C ALA A 3 0.98 17.36 -0.17
N ARG A 4 -0.22 17.39 0.44
CA ARG A 4 -1.28 16.41 0.28
C ARG A 4 -2.64 17.04 0.59
N MET A 5 -3.71 16.41 0.12
CA MET A 5 -5.06 16.62 0.63
C MET A 5 -5.16 16.15 2.09
N CYS A 6 -5.85 16.93 2.92
CA CYS A 6 -6.19 16.52 4.28
C CYS A 6 -7.09 15.28 4.24
N PHE A 7 -6.99 14.49 5.31
CA PHE A 7 -7.97 13.43 5.55
C PHE A 7 -9.27 14.07 6.02
N ASP A 8 -10.38 13.35 5.91
CA ASP A 8 -11.62 13.76 6.57
C ASP A 8 -11.44 13.56 8.08
N ASP A 9 -11.20 14.64 8.82
CA ASP A 9 -10.85 14.54 10.24
C ASP A 9 -12.02 13.95 11.06
N VAL A 10 -13.27 14.17 10.64
CA VAL A 10 -14.44 13.59 11.34
C VAL A 10 -14.47 12.08 11.18
N ALA A 11 -14.19 11.58 9.98
CA ALA A 11 -14.07 10.14 9.73
C ALA A 11 -12.83 9.53 10.42
N TRP A 12 -11.72 10.26 10.44
CA TRP A 12 -10.50 9.85 11.13
C TRP A 12 -10.74 9.72 12.63
N GLU A 13 -11.26 10.74 13.30
CA GLU A 13 -11.59 10.70 14.73
C GLU A 13 -12.54 9.53 15.05
N ARG A 14 -13.53 9.29 14.20
CA ARG A 14 -14.45 8.16 14.36
C ARG A 14 -13.75 6.80 14.24
N SER A 15 -12.87 6.65 13.24
CA SER A 15 -12.05 5.46 13.02
C SER A 15 -11.15 5.16 14.22
N GLU A 16 -10.49 6.19 14.77
CA GLU A 16 -9.64 6.06 15.97
C GLU A 16 -10.45 5.72 17.21
N ALA A 17 -11.60 6.36 17.43
CA ALA A 17 -12.46 6.05 18.57
C ALA A 17 -12.92 4.58 18.58
N ILE A 18 -13.28 4.02 17.41
CA ILE A 18 -13.66 2.60 17.28
C ILE A 18 -12.47 1.70 17.56
N GLN A 19 -11.32 2.03 16.97
CA GLN A 19 -10.09 1.27 17.17
C GLN A 19 -9.70 1.23 18.65
N ASP A 20 -9.68 2.38 19.32
CA ASP A 20 -9.23 2.52 20.70
C ASP A 20 -10.17 1.80 21.67
N ALA A 21 -11.49 1.89 21.44
CA ALA A 21 -12.49 1.14 22.19
C ALA A 21 -12.25 -0.38 22.06
N TRP A 22 -12.05 -0.86 20.83
CA TRP A 22 -11.81 -2.28 20.58
C TRP A 22 -10.48 -2.77 21.18
N VAL A 23 -9.39 -1.99 21.03
CA VAL A 23 -8.08 -2.32 21.60
C VAL A 23 -8.15 -2.41 23.12
N HIS A 24 -8.90 -1.51 23.77
CA HIS A 24 -9.09 -1.54 25.22
C HIS A 24 -9.71 -2.86 25.70
N GLU A 25 -10.67 -3.42 24.96
CA GLU A 25 -11.32 -4.70 25.31
C GLU A 25 -10.39 -5.93 25.23
N LEU A 26 -9.33 -5.85 24.43
CA LEU A 26 -8.36 -6.95 24.27
C LEU A 26 -7.49 -7.18 25.51
N PHE A 27 -7.28 -6.15 26.33
CA PHE A 27 -6.44 -6.25 27.53
C PHE A 27 -7.15 -6.90 28.72
N ASN A 28 -8.44 -7.24 28.58
CA ASN A 28 -9.14 -8.02 29.57
C ASN A 28 -8.48 -9.40 29.74
N LYS A 29 -8.20 -9.78 30.99
CA LYS A 29 -7.53 -11.05 31.31
C LYS A 29 -8.24 -12.26 30.71
N GLU A 30 -9.57 -12.27 30.73
CA GLU A 30 -10.38 -13.35 30.16
C GLU A 30 -10.19 -13.44 28.63
N THR A 31 -10.17 -12.29 27.94
CA THR A 31 -9.90 -12.20 26.50
C THR A 31 -8.51 -12.74 26.16
N LEU A 32 -7.46 -12.30 26.89
CA LEU A 32 -6.09 -12.78 26.69
C LEU A 32 -5.97 -14.30 26.90
N MET A 33 -6.62 -14.83 27.95
CA MET A 33 -6.65 -16.28 28.19
C MET A 33 -7.37 -17.03 27.06
N ALA A 34 -8.48 -16.50 26.57
CA ALA A 34 -9.23 -17.10 25.46
C ALA A 34 -8.43 -17.09 24.14
N ILE A 35 -7.73 -16.00 23.84
CA ILE A 35 -6.82 -15.89 22.69
C ILE A 35 -5.70 -16.94 22.82
N GLY A 36 -5.06 -17.02 23.97
CA GLY A 36 -4.01 -18.01 24.23
C GLY A 36 -4.51 -19.44 24.02
N GLN A 37 -5.66 -19.80 24.59
CA GLN A 37 -6.30 -21.10 24.39
C GLN A 37 -6.65 -21.37 22.92
N PHE A 38 -7.06 -20.34 22.17
CA PHE A 38 -7.38 -20.47 20.77
C PHE A 38 -6.14 -20.80 19.93
N VAL A 39 -5.00 -20.16 20.19
CA VAL A 39 -3.72 -20.51 19.53
C VAL A 39 -3.33 -21.97 19.79
N LEU A 40 -3.53 -22.47 21.00
CA LEU A 40 -3.19 -23.84 21.38
C LEU A 40 -4.00 -24.92 20.67
N LYS A 41 -5.15 -24.57 20.08
CA LYS A 41 -5.91 -25.53 19.24
C LYS A 41 -5.17 -25.86 17.95
N TYR A 42 -4.37 -24.94 17.44
CA TYR A 42 -3.75 -25.03 16.11
C TYR A 42 -2.23 -25.19 16.17
N ARG A 43 -1.57 -24.65 17.20
CA ARG A 43 -0.15 -24.91 17.45
C ARG A 43 0.03 -25.92 18.59
N ARG A 44 0.50 -27.12 18.25
CA ARG A 44 0.87 -28.17 19.23
C ARG A 44 2.11 -27.74 20.01
N GLY A 45 2.26 -28.18 21.25
CA GLY A 45 3.43 -27.93 22.09
C GLY A 45 3.05 -27.51 23.50
N VAL A 46 4.05 -27.25 24.35
CA VAL A 46 3.83 -26.76 25.72
C VAL A 46 4.00 -25.23 25.72
N PRO A 47 2.94 -24.44 25.97
CA PRO A 47 3.06 -22.99 26.04
C PRO A 47 3.87 -22.56 27.27
N ILE A 48 4.67 -21.52 27.09
CA ILE A 48 5.43 -20.85 28.16
C ILE A 48 4.76 -19.53 28.52
N GLU A 49 4.50 -18.69 27.52
CA GLU A 49 4.15 -17.29 27.72
C GLU A 49 3.34 -16.77 26.53
N LEU A 50 2.22 -16.10 26.82
CA LEU A 50 1.57 -15.18 25.89
C LEU A 50 2.19 -13.79 26.13
N CYS A 51 2.99 -13.31 25.18
CA CYS A 51 3.65 -12.01 25.28
C CYS A 51 2.63 -10.87 25.18
N ASP A 52 3.06 -9.68 25.62
CA ASP A 52 2.28 -8.45 25.46
C ASP A 52 1.88 -8.22 23.99
N PRO A 53 0.64 -7.76 23.74
CA PRO A 53 0.17 -7.50 22.39
C PRO A 53 1.00 -6.41 21.71
N LYS A 54 1.24 -6.60 20.42
CA LYS A 54 1.82 -5.58 19.54
C LYS A 54 0.79 -5.11 18.53
N ALA A 55 0.60 -3.80 18.43
CA ALA A 55 -0.31 -3.17 17.48
C ALA A 55 0.49 -2.48 16.37
N GLY A 56 0.14 -2.78 15.12
CA GLY A 56 0.59 -2.05 13.93
C GLY A 56 -0.48 -1.09 13.41
N ALA A 57 -0.36 -0.66 12.15
CA ALA A 57 -1.32 0.24 11.51
C ALA A 57 -2.72 -0.38 11.34
N PHE A 58 -2.80 -1.66 10.95
CA PHE A 58 -4.06 -2.34 10.65
C PHE A 58 -4.39 -3.54 11.54
N ASN A 59 -3.42 -4.08 12.29
CA ASN A 59 -3.63 -5.33 13.03
C ASN A 59 -3.10 -5.23 14.47
N VAL A 60 -3.70 -6.01 15.36
CA VAL A 60 -3.13 -6.35 16.66
C VAL A 60 -2.68 -7.81 16.62
N SER A 61 -1.53 -8.07 17.24
CA SER A 61 -0.89 -9.38 17.23
C SER A 61 -0.48 -9.84 18.62
N PHE A 62 -0.60 -11.14 18.86
CA PHE A 62 -0.24 -11.79 20.11
C PHE A 62 0.72 -12.94 19.83
N ARG A 63 1.90 -12.93 20.46
CA ARG A 63 2.91 -13.98 20.34
C ARG A 63 2.79 -14.96 21.50
N MET A 64 2.64 -16.25 21.20
CA MET A 64 2.75 -17.34 22.15
C MET A 64 4.10 -18.03 22.00
N LYS A 65 4.90 -18.11 23.07
CA LYS A 65 6.15 -18.86 23.11
C LYS A 65 5.92 -20.29 23.60
N PHE A 66 6.68 -21.24 23.06
CA PHE A 66 6.60 -22.65 23.39
C PHE A 66 7.93 -23.21 23.90
N GLN A 67 7.88 -24.29 24.69
CA GLN A 67 9.05 -24.92 25.30
C GLN A 67 9.99 -25.60 24.29
N ASP A 68 9.50 -25.88 23.07
CA ASP A 68 10.32 -26.38 21.96
C ASP A 68 11.22 -25.30 21.35
N GLY A 69 11.16 -24.06 21.85
CA GLY A 69 11.90 -22.90 21.34
C GLY A 69 11.15 -22.15 20.24
N GLY A 70 10.07 -22.71 19.70
CA GLY A 70 9.24 -22.08 18.68
C GLY A 70 8.27 -21.05 19.24
N SER A 71 7.61 -20.34 18.34
CA SER A 71 6.58 -19.36 18.70
C SER A 71 5.48 -19.34 17.64
N ALA A 72 4.24 -19.08 18.06
CA ALA A 72 3.13 -18.80 17.16
C ALA A 72 2.66 -17.36 17.36
N ILE A 73 2.12 -16.76 16.31
CA ILE A 73 1.49 -15.45 16.34
C ILE A 73 0.05 -15.58 15.88
N ILE A 74 -0.86 -14.94 16.61
CA ILE A 74 -2.23 -14.70 16.14
C ILE A 74 -2.42 -13.22 15.87
N ARG A 75 -3.01 -12.89 14.72
CA ARG A 75 -3.27 -11.53 14.25
C ARG A 75 -4.76 -11.31 14.02
N PHE A 76 -5.23 -10.14 14.41
CA PHE A 76 -6.60 -9.68 14.18
C PHE A 76 -6.56 -8.30 13.51
N PRO A 77 -7.29 -8.07 12.41
CA PRO A 77 -7.48 -6.72 11.88
C PRO A 77 -8.21 -5.84 12.89
N LYS A 78 -7.75 -4.60 13.02
CA LYS A 78 -8.35 -3.58 13.88
C LYS A 78 -9.62 -3.02 13.23
N PRO A 79 -10.78 -3.10 13.87
CA PRO A 79 -11.97 -2.34 13.48
C PRO A 79 -11.67 -0.84 13.43
N GLY A 80 -12.41 -0.10 12.61
CA GLY A 80 -12.14 1.31 12.33
C GLY A 80 -10.90 1.54 11.45
N ALA A 81 -9.82 0.77 11.58
CA ALA A 81 -8.62 0.87 10.73
C ALA A 81 -8.73 0.07 9.42
N THR A 82 -9.42 -1.09 9.47
CA THR A 82 -9.60 -1.98 8.31
C THR A 82 -11.05 -1.96 7.86
N MET A 83 -11.30 -1.55 6.60
CA MET A 83 -12.65 -1.43 6.05
C MET A 83 -13.15 -2.71 5.37
N PHE A 84 -12.27 -3.70 5.16
CA PHE A 84 -12.58 -4.97 4.49
C PHE A 84 -11.89 -6.15 5.20
N PRO A 85 -12.19 -6.43 6.48
CA PRO A 85 -11.36 -7.31 7.30
C PRO A 85 -11.34 -8.77 6.79
N ASP A 86 -12.48 -9.34 6.40
CA ASP A 86 -12.54 -10.73 5.89
C ASP A 86 -11.87 -10.86 4.52
N GLU A 87 -12.08 -9.90 3.62
CA GLU A 87 -11.43 -9.85 2.30
C GLU A 87 -9.91 -9.72 2.44
N LYS A 88 -9.45 -8.80 3.31
CA LYS A 88 -8.03 -8.58 3.62
C LYS A 88 -7.36 -9.84 4.16
N VAL A 89 -7.95 -10.48 5.17
CA VAL A 89 -7.37 -11.68 5.80
C VAL A 89 -7.28 -12.84 4.83
N ARG A 90 -8.34 -13.09 4.05
CA ARG A 90 -8.32 -14.13 3.01
C ARG A 90 -7.22 -13.89 1.99
N ASN A 91 -7.14 -12.67 1.45
CA ASN A 91 -6.14 -12.30 0.45
C ASN A 91 -4.71 -12.43 0.99
N GLU A 92 -4.47 -12.04 2.25
CA GLU A 92 -3.17 -12.17 2.91
C GLU A 92 -2.75 -13.63 3.09
N VAL A 93 -3.68 -14.52 3.46
CA VAL A 93 -3.39 -15.96 3.58
C VAL A 93 -3.08 -16.59 2.22
N ASP A 94 -3.91 -16.30 1.22
CA ASP A 94 -3.78 -16.87 -0.12
C ASP A 94 -2.45 -16.46 -0.74
N ILE A 95 -2.05 -15.19 -0.61
CA ILE A 95 -0.78 -14.73 -1.16
C ILE A 95 0.43 -15.30 -0.40
N ILE A 96 0.38 -15.42 0.93
CA ILE A 96 1.47 -16.04 1.72
C ILE A 96 1.71 -17.46 1.22
N ARG A 97 0.64 -18.24 1.07
CA ARG A 97 0.71 -19.62 0.56
C ARG A 97 1.23 -19.67 -0.88
N TYR A 98 0.74 -18.79 -1.75
CA TYR A 98 1.20 -18.72 -3.14
C TYR A 98 2.70 -18.42 -3.24
N ILE A 99 3.19 -17.42 -2.48
CA ILE A 99 4.61 -17.05 -2.43
C ILE A 99 5.46 -18.19 -1.87
N GLN A 100 5.00 -18.84 -0.80
CA GLN A 100 5.67 -19.99 -0.20
C GLN A 100 5.82 -21.17 -1.18
N GLN A 101 4.83 -21.40 -2.04
CA GLN A 101 4.86 -22.48 -3.03
C GLN A 101 5.76 -22.18 -4.24
N HIS A 102 5.88 -20.91 -4.64
CA HIS A 102 6.48 -20.53 -5.92
C HIS A 102 7.84 -19.81 -5.80
N THR A 103 8.26 -19.47 -4.58
CA THR A 103 9.50 -18.72 -4.35
C THR A 103 10.30 -19.29 -3.18
N THR A 104 11.49 -18.74 -2.97
CA THR A 104 12.31 -18.98 -1.78
C THR A 104 12.19 -17.84 -0.76
N ILE A 105 11.29 -16.88 -0.97
CA ILE A 105 11.06 -15.77 -0.05
C ILE A 105 10.58 -16.37 1.29
N PRO A 106 11.26 -16.09 2.41
CA PRO A 106 10.84 -16.62 3.70
C PRO A 106 9.58 -15.89 4.17
N VAL A 107 8.44 -16.56 4.09
CA VAL A 107 7.15 -16.05 4.58
C VAL A 107 6.66 -16.86 5.78
N PRO A 108 5.82 -16.29 6.67
CA PRO A 108 5.27 -17.04 7.79
C PRO A 108 4.50 -18.28 7.34
N PHE A 109 4.64 -19.38 8.07
CA PHE A 109 3.83 -20.57 7.81
C PHE A 109 2.44 -20.39 8.43
N VAL A 110 1.39 -20.40 7.60
CA VAL A 110 0.00 -20.26 8.07
C VAL A 110 -0.47 -21.57 8.72
N LEU A 111 -0.71 -21.53 10.03
CA LEU A 111 -1.22 -22.66 10.80
C LEU A 111 -2.74 -22.78 10.68
N HIS A 112 -3.42 -21.65 10.80
CA HIS A 112 -4.87 -21.57 10.68
C HIS A 112 -5.32 -20.13 10.42
N TRP A 113 -6.51 -19.95 9.89
CA TRP A 113 -7.13 -18.64 9.72
C TRP A 113 -8.65 -18.82 9.67
N GLY A 114 -9.39 -17.73 9.83
CA GLY A 114 -10.84 -17.77 9.71
C GLY A 114 -11.45 -16.39 9.54
N THR A 115 -12.66 -16.37 9.00
CA THR A 115 -13.51 -15.18 8.88
C THR A 115 -14.06 -14.75 10.24
N LYS A 116 -14.69 -13.57 10.29
CA LYS A 116 -15.42 -13.09 11.46
C LYS A 116 -16.42 -14.11 12.01
N GLU A 117 -17.17 -14.79 11.14
CA GLU A 117 -18.18 -15.77 11.54
C GLU A 117 -17.57 -17.05 12.12
N GLU A 118 -16.38 -17.41 11.64
CA GLU A 118 -15.65 -18.59 12.10
C GLU A 118 -14.85 -18.35 13.38
N ASN A 119 -14.66 -17.09 13.80
CA ASN A 119 -13.92 -16.75 15.01
C ASN A 119 -14.80 -16.90 16.26
N PRO A 120 -14.57 -17.91 17.11
CA PRO A 120 -15.37 -18.14 18.32
C PRO A 120 -15.20 -17.05 19.38
N LEU A 121 -14.20 -16.18 19.26
CA LEU A 121 -13.94 -15.07 20.18
C LEU A 121 -14.73 -13.81 19.83
N GLY A 122 -15.33 -13.75 18.64
CA GLY A 122 -16.05 -12.55 18.18
C GLY A 122 -15.15 -11.34 17.90
N LEU A 123 -13.84 -11.52 17.80
CA LEU A 123 -12.84 -10.45 17.61
C LEU A 123 -12.59 -10.08 16.14
N GLY A 124 -13.46 -10.51 15.22
CA GLY A 124 -13.25 -10.36 13.77
C GLY A 124 -12.49 -11.53 13.14
N PRO A 125 -12.12 -11.46 11.86
CA PRO A 125 -11.29 -12.48 11.24
C PRO A 125 -9.88 -12.52 11.85
N PHE A 126 -9.17 -13.61 11.61
CA PHE A 126 -7.87 -13.83 12.21
C PHE A 126 -6.95 -14.69 11.35
N ILE A 127 -5.65 -14.58 11.61
CA ILE A 127 -4.63 -15.47 11.06
C ILE A 127 -3.74 -15.95 12.22
N ILE A 128 -3.49 -17.26 12.29
CA ILE A 128 -2.53 -17.90 13.19
C ILE A 128 -1.39 -18.46 12.34
N MET A 129 -0.16 -18.08 12.67
CA MET A 129 1.03 -18.44 11.90
C MET A 129 2.18 -18.82 12.83
N GLU A 130 3.17 -19.54 12.31
CA GLU A 130 4.49 -19.61 12.96
C GLU A 130 5.10 -18.20 13.01
N TYR A 131 5.69 -17.87 14.15
CA TYR A 131 6.44 -16.64 14.31
C TYR A 131 7.86 -16.83 13.76
N ILE A 132 8.32 -15.88 12.96
CA ILE A 132 9.69 -15.87 12.45
C ILE A 132 10.58 -15.18 13.47
N ASP A 133 11.51 -15.92 14.08
CA ASP A 133 12.49 -15.32 14.99
C ASP A 133 13.45 -14.39 14.25
N HIS A 134 13.59 -13.19 14.79
CA HIS A 134 14.41 -12.11 14.23
C HIS A 134 14.89 -11.20 15.36
N VAL A 135 15.87 -10.37 15.05
CA VAL A 135 16.43 -9.39 15.99
C VAL A 135 15.76 -8.03 15.81
N MET A 136 15.52 -7.62 14.56
CA MET A 136 14.91 -6.34 14.19
C MET A 136 14.36 -6.39 12.76
N ASP A 137 13.70 -5.33 12.32
CA ASP A 137 13.33 -5.17 10.90
C ASP A 137 14.38 -4.36 10.11
N LEU A 138 14.27 -4.35 8.79
CA LEU A 138 15.21 -3.65 7.91
C LEU A 138 15.10 -2.13 8.05
N SER A 139 13.93 -1.58 8.42
CA SER A 139 13.80 -0.16 8.70
C SER A 139 14.64 0.22 9.91
N ASP A 140 14.60 -0.54 11.00
CA ASP A 140 15.40 -0.30 12.21
C ASP A 140 16.92 -0.20 11.91
N VAL A 141 17.41 -1.08 11.03
CA VAL A 141 18.84 -1.13 10.64
C VAL A 141 19.27 0.07 9.80
N LEU A 142 18.35 0.62 9.00
CA LEU A 142 18.58 1.67 8.01
C LEU A 142 18.21 3.07 8.54
N ASN A 143 17.42 3.15 9.61
CA ASN A 143 16.88 4.41 10.10
C ASN A 143 17.97 5.31 10.71
N THR A 144 17.71 6.61 10.68
CA THR A 144 18.58 7.63 11.29
C THR A 144 18.70 7.39 12.80
N PRO A 145 19.93 7.27 13.36
CA PRO A 145 20.13 7.05 14.77
C PRO A 145 19.45 8.10 15.66
N GLY A 146 18.83 7.67 16.75
CA GLY A 146 18.16 8.54 17.72
C GLY A 146 16.69 8.82 17.43
N PHE A 147 16.17 8.39 16.27
CA PHE A 147 14.75 8.45 15.97
C PHE A 147 14.02 7.40 16.83
N THR A 148 12.90 7.80 17.41
CA THR A 148 12.02 6.95 18.20
C THR A 148 10.86 6.42 17.36
N ILE A 149 10.05 5.54 17.92
CA ILE A 149 8.82 5.04 17.26
C ILE A 149 7.81 6.15 16.92
N LYS A 150 7.94 7.34 17.52
CA LYS A 150 7.10 8.51 17.22
C LYS A 150 7.58 9.29 16.01
N ASP A 151 8.84 9.11 15.64
CA ASP A 151 9.47 9.81 14.53
C ASP A 151 9.27 9.02 13.25
N ARG A 152 9.04 9.73 12.14
CA ARG A 152 8.96 9.11 10.82
C ARG A 152 10.33 8.56 10.44
N PRO A 153 10.44 7.28 10.04
CA PRO A 153 11.73 6.70 9.71
C PRO A 153 12.29 7.35 8.45
N ILE A 154 13.57 7.73 8.51
CA ILE A 154 14.30 8.34 7.40
C ILE A 154 15.63 7.61 7.28
N LEU A 155 16.03 7.23 6.06
CA LEU A 155 17.32 6.59 5.82
C LEU A 155 18.45 7.42 6.45
N ASP A 156 19.29 6.78 7.26
CA ASP A 156 20.47 7.40 7.84
C ASP A 156 21.35 7.99 6.72
N PRO A 157 21.54 9.32 6.66
CA PRO A 157 22.37 9.94 5.64
C PRO A 157 23.84 9.48 5.71
N HIS A 158 24.27 8.96 6.86
CA HIS A 158 25.61 8.46 7.13
C HIS A 158 25.71 6.93 7.12
N VAL A 159 24.68 6.23 6.64
CA VAL A 159 24.76 4.78 6.44
C VAL A 159 25.97 4.43 5.58
N ASP A 160 26.75 3.46 6.05
CA ASP A 160 27.88 2.92 5.28
C ASP A 160 27.38 2.29 3.96
N ASP A 161 28.00 2.68 2.84
CA ASP A 161 27.54 2.25 1.53
C ASP A 161 27.68 0.73 1.33
N ALA A 162 28.69 0.08 1.91
CA ALA A 162 28.83 -1.37 1.81
C ALA A 162 27.73 -2.10 2.61
N LYS A 163 27.38 -1.60 3.80
CA LYS A 163 26.21 -2.08 4.56
C LYS A 163 24.92 -1.89 3.77
N LEU A 164 24.74 -0.72 3.14
CA LEU A 164 23.56 -0.42 2.34
C LEU A 164 23.45 -1.35 1.13
N GLU A 165 24.54 -1.58 0.41
CA GLU A 165 24.61 -2.50 -0.74
C GLU A 165 24.24 -3.94 -0.34
N ILE A 166 24.71 -4.44 0.80
CA ILE A 166 24.36 -5.78 1.31
C ILE A 166 22.85 -5.90 1.58
N LEU A 167 22.25 -4.89 2.20
CA LEU A 167 20.84 -4.93 2.59
C LEU A 167 19.93 -4.74 1.37
N TYR A 168 20.25 -3.79 0.50
CA TYR A 168 19.55 -3.57 -0.76
C TYR A 168 19.68 -4.77 -1.69
N GLY A 169 20.84 -5.43 -1.76
CA GLY A 169 21.01 -6.64 -2.56
C GLY A 169 20.10 -7.78 -2.11
N GLN A 170 19.94 -7.98 -0.80
CA GLN A 170 19.01 -9.01 -0.30
C GLN A 170 17.54 -8.67 -0.60
N PHE A 171 17.15 -7.40 -0.48
CA PHE A 171 15.79 -6.97 -0.83
C PHE A 171 15.56 -7.01 -2.36
N ALA A 172 16.58 -6.70 -3.16
CA ALA A 172 16.53 -6.83 -4.62
C ALA A 172 16.23 -8.27 -5.05
N ASP A 173 16.84 -9.28 -4.42
CA ASP A 173 16.53 -10.70 -4.72
C ASP A 173 15.06 -11.04 -4.42
N ILE A 174 14.45 -10.48 -3.35
CA ILE A 174 13.01 -10.63 -3.08
C ILE A 174 12.17 -10.00 -4.20
N LEU A 175 12.48 -8.78 -4.62
CA LEU A 175 11.76 -8.09 -5.70
C LEU A 175 11.87 -8.84 -7.04
N LEU A 176 13.04 -9.40 -7.35
CA LEU A 176 13.25 -10.24 -8.52
C LEU A 176 12.42 -11.52 -8.45
N GLN A 177 12.35 -12.18 -7.29
CA GLN A 177 11.49 -13.35 -7.15
C GLN A 177 10.02 -13.01 -7.37
N LEU A 178 9.53 -11.91 -6.78
CA LEU A 178 8.14 -11.46 -7.00
C LEU A 178 7.84 -11.10 -8.46
N SER A 179 8.79 -10.49 -9.19
CA SER A 179 8.59 -10.11 -10.59
C SER A 179 8.49 -11.29 -11.55
N THR A 180 8.93 -12.48 -11.13
CA THR A 180 8.75 -13.72 -11.90
C THR A 180 7.35 -14.32 -11.77
N LEU A 181 6.59 -13.94 -10.72
CA LEU A 181 5.24 -14.41 -10.47
C LEU A 181 4.24 -13.66 -11.37
N ARG A 182 4.02 -14.21 -12.56
CA ARG A 182 3.14 -13.63 -13.59
C ARG A 182 1.75 -14.27 -13.56
N LEU A 183 0.74 -13.42 -13.51
CA LEU A 183 -0.67 -13.82 -13.44
C LEU A 183 -1.43 -13.36 -14.70
N PRO A 184 -2.56 -14.03 -15.04
CA PRO A 184 -3.25 -13.80 -16.31
C PRO A 184 -4.07 -12.51 -16.37
N ARG A 185 -4.28 -11.84 -15.23
CA ARG A 185 -5.07 -10.60 -15.10
C ARG A 185 -4.71 -9.89 -13.80
N ILE A 186 -5.13 -8.63 -13.70
CA ILE A 186 -4.98 -7.79 -12.51
C ILE A 186 -6.13 -8.11 -11.54
N GLY A 187 -5.79 -8.37 -10.28
CA GLY A 187 -6.72 -8.83 -9.25
C GLY A 187 -6.02 -9.56 -8.11
N SER A 188 -6.78 -9.84 -7.05
CA SER A 188 -6.31 -10.67 -5.94
C SER A 188 -6.48 -12.17 -6.26
N LEU A 189 -5.51 -12.94 -5.78
CA LEU A 189 -5.51 -14.40 -5.90
C LEU A 189 -6.52 -15.02 -4.94
N VAL A 190 -7.11 -16.12 -5.38
CA VAL A 190 -7.96 -17.00 -4.58
C VAL A 190 -7.44 -18.42 -4.71
N GLN A 191 -7.24 -19.08 -3.57
CA GLN A 191 -6.96 -20.50 -3.54
C GLN A 191 -8.25 -21.29 -3.79
N THR A 192 -8.31 -22.07 -4.87
CA THR A 192 -9.51 -22.88 -5.22
C THR A 192 -9.42 -24.30 -4.68
N ASP A 193 -8.20 -24.84 -4.57
CA ASP A 193 -7.85 -26.09 -3.89
C ASP A 193 -6.37 -26.03 -3.43
N ASP A 194 -5.82 -27.13 -2.89
CA ASP A 194 -4.47 -27.17 -2.32
C ASP A 194 -3.35 -26.70 -3.28
N PHE A 195 -3.56 -26.77 -4.60
CA PHE A 195 -2.53 -26.48 -5.61
C PHE A 195 -2.98 -25.52 -6.71
N THR A 196 -4.26 -25.15 -6.77
CA THR A 196 -4.83 -24.36 -7.86
C THR A 196 -5.16 -22.94 -7.42
N TRP A 197 -4.63 -21.98 -8.18
CA TRP A 197 -4.72 -20.56 -7.91
C TRP A 197 -5.43 -19.84 -9.05
N GLU A 198 -6.40 -18.99 -8.72
CA GLU A 198 -7.13 -18.18 -9.70
C GLU A 198 -7.13 -16.71 -9.30
N VAL A 199 -7.00 -15.82 -10.28
CA VAL A 199 -7.24 -14.39 -10.04
C VAL A 199 -8.73 -14.13 -10.24
N ALA A 200 -9.48 -14.15 -9.13
CA ALA A 200 -10.94 -14.10 -9.16
C ALA A 200 -11.55 -12.90 -8.41
N GLN A 201 -10.73 -12.12 -7.70
CA GLN A 201 -11.19 -10.99 -6.89
C GLN A 201 -10.52 -9.69 -7.30
N ARG A 202 -11.16 -8.57 -6.95
CA ARG A 202 -10.62 -7.23 -7.18
C ARG A 202 -9.27 -7.03 -6.48
N PRO A 203 -8.42 -6.14 -7.02
CA PRO A 203 -7.30 -5.60 -6.26
C PRO A 203 -7.79 -4.90 -4.99
N LEU A 204 -7.53 -5.48 -3.82
CA LEU A 204 -7.70 -4.80 -2.55
C LEU A 204 -6.41 -4.07 -2.18
N SER A 205 -6.29 -2.80 -2.59
CA SER A 205 -5.10 -1.98 -2.32
C SER A 205 -5.15 -1.29 -0.97
N TYR A 206 -3.97 -0.93 -0.42
CA TYR A 206 -3.85 -0.08 0.76
C TYR A 206 -4.65 1.21 0.58
N ASN A 207 -4.57 1.79 -0.62
CA ASN A 207 -5.23 3.05 -0.95
C ASN A 207 -6.76 2.89 -1.04
N ALA A 208 -7.27 1.75 -1.48
CA ALA A 208 -8.71 1.48 -1.45
C ALA A 208 -9.25 1.45 -0.01
N ASN A 209 -8.50 0.88 0.94
CA ASN A 209 -8.84 0.93 2.36
C ASN A 209 -8.87 2.38 2.87
N GLU A 210 -7.79 3.14 2.66
CA GLU A 210 -7.70 4.52 3.18
C GLU A 210 -8.68 5.48 2.49
N LEU A 211 -9.05 5.25 1.23
CA LEU A 211 -10.09 6.03 0.57
C LEU A 211 -11.44 5.89 1.28
N VAL A 212 -11.80 4.68 1.71
CA VAL A 212 -13.05 4.46 2.45
C VAL A 212 -12.91 4.97 3.89
N ARG A 213 -11.77 4.68 4.54
CA ARG A 213 -11.52 5.02 5.94
C ARG A 213 -11.42 6.52 6.18
N LEU A 214 -10.52 7.18 5.44
CA LEU A 214 -10.10 8.56 5.66
C LEU A 214 -10.59 9.53 4.57
N GLY A 215 -10.99 9.00 3.41
CA GLY A 215 -11.52 9.80 2.30
C GLY A 215 -13.03 9.77 2.17
N THR A 216 -13.73 9.09 3.08
CA THR A 216 -15.19 8.86 3.08
C THR A 216 -15.74 8.41 1.72
N LEU A 217 -14.94 7.68 0.95
CA LEU A 217 -15.38 7.14 -0.33
C LEU A 217 -16.41 6.02 -0.09
N PRO A 218 -17.61 6.08 -0.68
CA PRO A 218 -18.57 4.98 -0.59
C PRO A 218 -17.98 3.69 -1.16
N ARG A 219 -18.17 2.56 -0.47
CA ARG A 219 -17.65 1.24 -0.92
C ARG A 219 -18.17 0.86 -2.30
N SER A 220 -19.37 1.33 -2.65
CA SER A 220 -20.01 1.14 -3.96
C SER A 220 -19.26 1.77 -5.14
N LYS A 221 -18.29 2.67 -4.87
CA LYS A 221 -17.42 3.28 -5.88
C LYS A 221 -16.17 2.47 -6.18
N LEU A 222 -15.79 1.56 -5.30
CA LEU A 222 -14.70 0.63 -5.56
C LEU A 222 -15.16 -0.44 -6.57
N PRO A 223 -14.22 -1.10 -7.29
CA PRO A 223 -14.52 -2.27 -8.09
C PRO A 223 -15.30 -3.32 -7.29
N ARG A 224 -16.18 -4.08 -7.95
CA ARG A 224 -16.95 -5.13 -7.27
C ARG A 224 -16.01 -6.24 -6.80
N VAL A 225 -16.38 -6.97 -5.74
CA VAL A 225 -15.51 -8.00 -5.14
C VAL A 225 -14.97 -9.01 -6.18
N ASN A 226 -15.80 -9.43 -7.14
CA ASN A 226 -15.40 -10.40 -8.19
C ASN A 226 -14.91 -9.74 -9.50
N GLU A 227 -14.63 -8.44 -9.49
CA GLU A 227 -14.20 -7.70 -10.66
C GLU A 227 -12.68 -7.80 -10.82
N THR A 228 -12.22 -8.18 -12.01
CA THR A 228 -10.79 -8.28 -12.34
C THR A 228 -10.53 -7.55 -13.64
N PHE A 229 -9.27 -7.12 -13.87
CA PHE A 229 -8.95 -6.30 -15.03
C PHE A 229 -8.08 -7.07 -16.03
N PRO A 230 -8.52 -7.20 -17.30
CA PRO A 230 -7.76 -7.92 -18.32
C PRO A 230 -6.61 -7.10 -18.90
N SER A 231 -6.51 -5.80 -18.58
CA SER A 231 -5.49 -4.92 -19.12
C SER A 231 -5.04 -3.84 -18.13
N ALA A 232 -3.80 -3.39 -18.27
CA ALA A 232 -3.25 -2.27 -17.51
C ALA A 232 -4.04 -0.98 -17.78
N LEU A 233 -4.43 -0.72 -19.04
CA LEU A 233 -5.26 0.42 -19.42
C LEU A 233 -6.56 0.47 -18.64
N SER A 234 -7.30 -0.65 -18.58
CA SER A 234 -8.56 -0.72 -17.83
C SER A 234 -8.35 -0.41 -16.35
N TYR A 235 -7.25 -0.87 -15.76
CA TYR A 235 -6.97 -0.63 -14.35
C TYR A 235 -6.53 0.82 -14.07
N PHE A 236 -5.68 1.40 -14.91
CA PHE A 236 -5.31 2.82 -14.81
C PHE A 236 -6.51 3.75 -14.97
N ASN A 237 -7.46 3.42 -15.86
CA ASN A 237 -8.71 4.19 -16.00
C ASN A 237 -9.53 4.12 -14.71
N THR A 238 -9.66 2.94 -14.11
CA THR A 238 -10.33 2.78 -12.81
C THR A 238 -9.66 3.60 -11.71
N LEU A 239 -8.32 3.61 -11.62
CA LEU A 239 -7.59 4.43 -10.65
C LEU A 239 -7.81 5.93 -10.88
N ALA A 240 -7.85 6.37 -12.14
CA ALA A 240 -8.11 7.76 -12.48
C ALA A 240 -9.54 8.20 -12.15
N ASP A 241 -10.53 7.33 -12.37
CA ASP A 241 -11.92 7.56 -11.96
C ASP A 241 -12.03 7.64 -10.42
N LEU A 242 -11.34 6.76 -9.70
CA LEU A 242 -11.30 6.79 -8.23
C LEU A 242 -10.74 8.10 -7.68
N HIS A 243 -9.77 8.74 -8.33
CA HIS A 243 -9.30 10.06 -7.90
C HIS A 243 -10.41 11.13 -7.98
N LEU A 244 -11.23 11.11 -9.04
CA LEU A 244 -12.35 12.03 -9.20
C LEU A 244 -13.48 11.73 -8.21
N ASP A 245 -13.81 10.45 -8.04
CA ASP A 245 -14.81 10.02 -7.07
C ASP A 245 -14.37 10.40 -5.65
N HIS A 246 -13.10 10.21 -5.29
CA HIS A 246 -12.55 10.61 -4.00
C HIS A 246 -12.75 12.11 -3.73
N LEU A 247 -12.34 12.99 -4.65
CA LEU A 247 -12.56 14.43 -4.48
C LEU A 247 -14.06 14.75 -4.34
N THR A 248 -14.91 14.07 -5.10
CA THR A 248 -16.36 14.32 -5.13
C THR A 248 -17.08 13.84 -3.86
N HIS A 249 -16.57 12.80 -3.20
CA HIS A 249 -17.23 12.17 -2.05
C HIS A 249 -16.57 12.44 -0.70
N GLN A 250 -15.29 12.86 -0.66
CA GLN A 250 -14.69 13.25 0.61
C GLN A 250 -15.44 14.45 1.18
N GLN A 251 -16.10 14.27 2.31
CA GLN A 251 -17.07 15.24 2.84
C GLN A 251 -16.36 16.44 3.44
N ASN A 252 -15.43 16.18 4.36
CA ASN A 252 -14.73 17.21 5.12
C ASN A 252 -13.29 17.37 4.63
N ASP A 253 -12.76 18.59 4.77
CA ASP A 253 -11.34 18.89 4.63
C ASP A 253 -10.74 18.58 3.22
N ALA A 254 -11.61 18.38 2.22
CA ALA A 254 -11.21 18.05 0.85
C ALA A 254 -10.69 19.27 0.06
N ILE A 255 -11.15 20.47 0.41
CA ILE A 255 -10.82 21.75 -0.27
C ILE A 255 -10.65 22.89 0.74
N ASP A 256 -9.79 23.85 0.41
CA ASP A 256 -9.60 25.09 1.19
C ASP A 256 -10.41 26.28 0.63
N SER A 257 -10.72 26.25 -0.67
CA SER A 257 -11.43 27.33 -1.38
C SER A 257 -12.03 26.85 -2.70
N ALA A 258 -12.81 27.71 -3.35
CA ALA A 258 -13.35 27.44 -4.69
C ALA A 258 -12.24 27.21 -5.74
N ASP A 259 -11.16 28.00 -5.68
CA ASP A 259 -10.03 27.87 -6.60
C ASP A 259 -9.22 26.61 -6.32
N ASP A 260 -9.05 26.24 -5.05
CA ASP A 260 -8.44 24.97 -4.66
C ASP A 260 -9.26 23.78 -5.19
N CYS A 261 -10.59 23.84 -5.11
CA CYS A 261 -11.46 22.83 -5.68
C CYS A 261 -11.32 22.72 -7.21
N ARG A 262 -11.33 23.85 -7.94
CA ARG A 262 -11.12 23.88 -9.40
C ARG A 262 -9.79 23.26 -9.78
N ARG A 263 -8.72 23.65 -9.09
CA ARG A 263 -7.37 23.15 -9.29
C ARG A 263 -7.29 21.63 -9.09
N ARG A 264 -7.82 21.11 -7.98
CA ARG A 264 -7.86 19.66 -7.69
C ARG A 264 -8.70 18.88 -8.70
N TYR A 265 -9.81 19.46 -9.15
CA TYR A 265 -10.71 18.84 -10.13
C TYR A 265 -10.07 18.75 -11.52
N ILE A 266 -9.47 19.85 -11.99
CA ILE A 266 -8.78 19.92 -13.29
C ILE A 266 -7.63 18.91 -13.33
N ALA A 267 -6.81 18.83 -12.29
CA ALA A 267 -5.70 17.87 -12.23
C ALA A 267 -6.18 16.42 -12.44
N ARG A 268 -7.25 16.02 -11.74
CA ARG A 268 -7.82 14.67 -11.81
C ARG A 268 -8.48 14.39 -13.15
N LEU A 269 -9.18 15.38 -13.70
CA LEU A 269 -9.82 15.25 -15.01
C LEU A 269 -8.79 15.10 -16.12
N LEU A 270 -7.71 15.89 -16.09
CA LEU A 270 -6.62 15.77 -17.06
C LEU A 270 -5.87 14.44 -16.93
N PHE A 271 -5.61 13.98 -15.70
CA PHE A 271 -5.03 12.66 -15.48
C PHE A 271 -5.92 11.54 -16.02
N ARG A 272 -7.24 11.64 -15.84
CA ARG A 272 -8.19 10.69 -16.44
C ARG A 272 -8.16 10.73 -17.97
N LYS A 273 -8.05 11.90 -18.60
CA LYS A 273 -7.87 11.98 -20.07
C LYS A 273 -6.60 11.25 -20.51
N LEU A 274 -5.48 11.47 -19.82
CA LEU A 274 -4.22 10.78 -20.11
C LEU A 274 -4.33 9.26 -19.95
N ALA A 275 -5.02 8.79 -18.92
CA ALA A 275 -5.31 7.37 -18.72
C ALA A 275 -6.11 6.80 -19.90
N ASN A 276 -7.23 7.45 -20.25
CA ASN A 276 -8.12 7.04 -21.34
C ASN A 276 -7.41 7.02 -22.71
N ASP A 277 -6.49 7.96 -22.92
CA ASP A 277 -5.65 8.03 -24.13
C ASP A 277 -4.52 6.98 -24.15
N GLY A 278 -4.43 6.13 -23.13
CA GLY A 278 -3.44 5.06 -23.02
C GLY A 278 -2.02 5.55 -22.75
N ARG A 279 -1.84 6.77 -22.23
CA ARG A 279 -0.52 7.41 -22.07
C ARG A 279 0.33 6.82 -20.95
N PHE A 280 -0.22 5.92 -20.14
CA PHE A 280 0.46 5.31 -19.00
C PHE A 280 0.93 3.88 -19.26
N THR A 281 0.66 3.33 -20.44
CA THR A 281 0.97 1.94 -20.79
C THR A 281 1.51 1.86 -22.21
N THR A 282 2.19 0.77 -22.54
CA THR A 282 2.61 0.48 -23.93
C THR A 282 1.79 -0.66 -24.51
N SER A 283 1.71 -0.77 -25.83
CA SER A 283 1.05 -1.92 -26.46
C SER A 283 1.63 -3.27 -26.02
N SER A 284 2.92 -3.32 -25.68
CA SER A 284 3.62 -4.51 -25.19
C SER A 284 3.32 -4.87 -23.74
N THR A 285 2.91 -3.91 -22.91
CA THR A 285 2.65 -4.13 -21.46
C THR A 285 1.17 -4.11 -21.11
N ASN A 286 0.32 -3.58 -22.00
CA ASN A 286 -1.10 -3.38 -21.71
C ASN A 286 -1.86 -4.68 -21.41
N LEU A 287 -1.54 -5.78 -22.08
CA LEU A 287 -2.18 -7.09 -21.86
C LEU A 287 -1.36 -8.00 -20.93
N GLY A 288 -0.42 -7.43 -20.20
CA GLY A 288 0.49 -8.13 -19.30
C GLY A 288 1.96 -7.99 -19.74
N PRO A 289 2.91 -8.54 -18.96
CA PRO A 289 2.66 -9.38 -17.79
C PRO A 289 2.03 -8.61 -16.61
N PHE A 290 1.27 -9.32 -15.77
CA PHE A 290 0.77 -8.80 -14.51
C PHE A 290 1.50 -9.48 -13.36
N ASN A 291 2.33 -8.73 -12.64
CA ASN A 291 3.21 -9.27 -11.61
C ASN A 291 2.58 -9.11 -10.22
N ILE A 292 3.02 -9.91 -9.25
CA ILE A 292 2.68 -9.70 -7.84
C ILE A 292 3.22 -8.35 -7.37
N TRP A 293 2.33 -7.54 -6.81
CA TRP A 293 2.62 -6.23 -6.24
C TRP A 293 1.98 -6.12 -4.86
N CYS A 294 2.77 -5.69 -3.87
CA CYS A 294 2.30 -5.39 -2.52
C CYS A 294 2.49 -3.90 -2.24
N ASP A 295 1.39 -3.19 -1.97
CA ASP A 295 1.44 -1.75 -1.71
C ASP A 295 2.17 -1.39 -0.41
N ASP A 296 2.27 -2.33 0.54
CA ASP A 296 2.96 -2.16 1.82
C ASP A 296 4.30 -2.92 1.91
N LEU A 297 4.85 -3.43 0.79
CA LEU A 297 6.18 -4.04 0.82
C LEU A 297 7.25 -2.97 1.00
N ARG A 298 7.75 -2.84 2.23
CA ARG A 298 8.73 -1.84 2.66
C ARG A 298 9.66 -2.41 3.74
N PRO A 299 10.78 -1.73 4.07
CA PRO A 299 11.77 -2.22 5.03
C PRO A 299 11.24 -2.63 6.42
N SER A 300 10.20 -1.97 6.95
CA SER A 300 9.61 -2.35 8.25
C SER A 300 8.98 -3.75 8.24
N ASN A 301 8.69 -4.29 7.06
CA ASN A 301 8.04 -5.59 6.88
C ASN A 301 9.05 -6.69 6.50
N VAL A 302 10.35 -6.38 6.56
CA VAL A 302 11.45 -7.30 6.25
C VAL A 302 12.26 -7.57 7.51
N LEU A 303 12.27 -8.81 7.96
CA LEU A 303 12.85 -9.23 9.24
C LEU A 303 14.31 -9.67 9.08
N ILE A 304 15.15 -9.23 10.02
CA ILE A 304 16.60 -9.41 9.97
C ILE A 304 17.13 -10.07 11.25
N ASN A 305 18.12 -10.95 11.08
CA ASN A 305 18.85 -11.56 12.20
C ASN A 305 20.13 -10.78 12.60
N GLU A 306 20.82 -11.24 13.63
CA GLU A 306 22.06 -10.64 14.15
C GLU A 306 23.22 -10.56 13.13
N HIS A 307 23.13 -11.28 12.01
CA HIS A 307 24.13 -11.29 10.95
C HIS A 307 23.72 -10.44 9.73
N LEU A 308 22.74 -9.56 9.88
CA LEU A 308 22.19 -8.72 8.80
C LEU A 308 21.65 -9.55 7.62
N ARG A 309 21.14 -10.75 7.90
CA ARG A 309 20.46 -11.59 6.90
C ARG A 309 18.95 -11.46 7.01
N ILE A 310 18.29 -11.33 5.86
CA ILE A 310 16.84 -11.40 5.81
C ILE A 310 16.41 -12.83 6.16
N VAL A 311 15.55 -12.96 7.16
CA VAL A 311 15.01 -14.25 7.65
C VAL A 311 13.50 -14.35 7.50
N GLY A 312 12.82 -13.26 7.13
CA GLY A 312 11.38 -13.23 6.93
C GLY A 312 10.90 -11.98 6.21
N VAL A 313 9.80 -12.11 5.48
CA VAL A 313 9.00 -11.00 4.96
C VAL A 313 7.57 -11.20 5.42
N VAL A 314 7.03 -10.20 6.09
CA VAL A 314 5.71 -10.24 6.73
C VAL A 314 4.79 -9.18 6.13
N ASP A 315 3.55 -9.09 6.64
CA ASP A 315 2.56 -8.08 6.25
C ASP A 315 2.30 -8.05 4.74
N TRP A 316 1.91 -9.23 4.21
CA TRP A 316 1.51 -9.41 2.81
C TRP A 316 0.08 -8.94 2.52
N GLU A 317 -0.52 -8.19 3.44
CA GLU A 317 -1.78 -7.49 3.19
C GLU A 317 -1.66 -6.52 2.02
N PHE A 318 -2.77 -6.27 1.34
CA PHE A 318 -2.82 -5.40 0.16
C PHE A 318 -1.92 -5.84 -1.01
N THR A 319 -1.73 -7.16 -1.15
CA THR A 319 -1.02 -7.76 -2.28
C THR A 319 -1.99 -8.24 -3.37
N TYR A 320 -1.66 -7.96 -4.63
CA TYR A 320 -2.47 -8.33 -5.80
C TYR A 320 -1.61 -8.42 -7.06
N ALA A 321 -2.14 -9.02 -8.13
CA ALA A 321 -1.56 -8.94 -9.46
C ALA A 321 -1.77 -7.53 -10.02
N ALA A 322 -0.72 -6.83 -10.41
CA ALA A 322 -0.77 -5.45 -10.86
C ALA A 322 -0.10 -5.24 -12.24
N PRO A 323 -0.33 -4.10 -12.91
CA PRO A 323 0.43 -3.73 -14.11
C PRO A 323 1.95 -3.78 -13.86
N VAL A 324 2.71 -4.26 -14.84
CA VAL A 324 4.17 -4.34 -14.75
C VAL A 324 4.80 -2.96 -14.50
N GLU A 325 4.15 -1.89 -14.95
CA GLU A 325 4.52 -0.50 -14.71
C GLU A 325 4.76 -0.20 -13.23
N PHE A 326 4.06 -0.88 -12.31
CA PHE A 326 4.28 -0.70 -10.87
C PHE A 326 5.63 -1.29 -10.45
N SER A 327 5.95 -2.51 -10.90
CA SER A 327 7.26 -3.14 -10.66
C SER A 327 8.42 -2.50 -11.43
N HIS A 328 8.11 -1.80 -12.53
CA HIS A 328 9.07 -1.01 -13.27
C HIS A 328 9.34 0.35 -12.63
N ALA A 329 8.53 0.81 -11.67
CA ALA A 329 8.86 2.00 -10.90
C ALA A 329 9.78 1.59 -9.73
N PRO A 330 10.95 2.24 -9.55
CA PRO A 330 11.82 1.91 -8.42
C PRO A 330 11.10 2.20 -7.09
N PRO A 331 11.45 1.47 -6.00
CA PRO A 331 10.74 1.58 -4.73
C PRO A 331 10.96 2.96 -4.10
N TRP A 332 9.90 3.66 -3.69
CA TRP A 332 10.03 4.94 -2.99
C TRP A 332 10.71 4.79 -1.61
N TRP A 333 10.62 3.61 -1.00
CA TRP A 333 11.10 3.34 0.36
C TRP A 333 12.62 3.29 0.49
N LEU A 334 13.40 3.53 -0.58
CA LEU A 334 14.86 3.69 -0.48
C LEU A 334 15.24 4.74 0.57
N LEU A 335 14.40 5.75 0.79
CA LEU A 335 14.59 6.78 1.84
C LEU A 335 13.79 6.54 3.12
N LEU A 336 13.10 5.40 3.24
CA LEU A 336 12.16 5.03 4.33
C LEU A 336 10.90 5.91 4.47
N GLU A 337 10.92 7.14 3.95
CA GLU A 337 9.80 8.09 3.95
C GLU A 337 9.37 8.50 2.53
N GLN A 338 8.09 8.77 2.38
CA GLN A 338 7.45 9.15 1.12
C GLN A 338 7.70 10.64 0.77
N PRO A 339 7.68 11.00 -0.53
CA PRO A 339 7.95 12.36 -0.99
C PRO A 339 7.06 13.46 -0.38
N GLU A 340 5.78 13.17 -0.12
CA GLU A 340 4.83 14.13 0.45
C GLU A 340 5.02 14.39 1.96
N TYR A 341 5.77 13.53 2.65
CA TYR A 341 6.08 13.68 4.08
C TYR A 341 7.51 14.15 4.34
N TRP A 342 8.30 14.36 3.28
CA TRP A 342 9.66 14.87 3.41
C TRP A 342 9.67 16.32 3.89
N SER A 343 10.37 16.61 4.98
CA SER A 343 10.36 17.94 5.64
C SER A 343 10.78 19.07 4.71
N ASP A 344 11.78 18.81 3.86
CA ASP A 344 12.35 19.79 2.93
C ASP A 344 11.62 19.81 1.58
N GLY A 345 10.53 19.03 1.47
CA GLY A 345 9.68 18.94 0.29
C GLY A 345 10.17 17.96 -0.78
N MET A 346 9.26 17.69 -1.72
CA MET A 346 9.39 16.68 -2.78
C MET A 346 10.62 16.86 -3.68
N GLU A 347 11.08 18.09 -3.94
CA GLU A 347 12.27 18.34 -4.76
C GLU A 347 13.57 17.98 -4.01
N ALA A 348 13.63 18.25 -2.70
CA ALA A 348 14.74 17.80 -1.87
C ALA A 348 14.75 16.27 -1.77
N TRP A 349 13.59 15.65 -1.56
CA TRP A 349 13.42 14.19 -1.60
C TRP A 349 13.95 13.60 -2.91
N THR A 350 13.57 14.18 -4.05
CA THR A 350 13.99 13.71 -5.40
C THR A 350 15.52 13.69 -5.52
N LYS A 351 16.20 14.73 -5.04
CA LYS A 351 17.67 14.83 -5.10
C LYS A 351 18.37 13.77 -4.26
N VAL A 352 17.88 13.53 -3.04
CA VAL A 352 18.45 12.51 -2.16
C VAL A 352 18.14 11.11 -2.71
N TYR A 353 16.93 10.92 -3.24
CA TYR A 353 16.47 9.66 -3.80
C TYR A 353 17.32 9.23 -5.00
N GLU A 354 17.63 10.15 -5.93
CA GLU A 354 18.47 9.89 -7.10
C GLU A 354 19.80 9.20 -6.71
N SER A 355 20.48 9.73 -5.70
CA SER A 355 21.75 9.16 -5.22
C SER A 355 21.58 7.71 -4.75
N ARG A 356 20.56 7.45 -3.93
CA ARG A 356 20.29 6.12 -3.37
C ARG A 356 19.74 5.14 -4.40
N LEU A 357 19.03 5.64 -5.42
CA LEU A 357 18.60 4.86 -6.57
C LEU A 357 19.80 4.31 -7.33
N GLN A 358 20.87 5.08 -7.53
CA GLN A 358 22.07 4.57 -8.21
C GLN A 358 22.73 3.41 -7.44
N THR A 359 22.81 3.50 -6.11
CA THR A 359 23.28 2.40 -5.25
C THR A 359 22.39 1.17 -5.39
N PHE A 360 21.07 1.35 -5.35
CA PHE A 360 20.11 0.25 -5.51
C PHE A 360 20.19 -0.41 -6.89
N LEU A 361 20.24 0.38 -7.97
CA LEU A 361 20.34 -0.14 -9.34
C LEU A 361 21.65 -0.90 -9.58
N LYS A 362 22.76 -0.48 -8.95
CA LYS A 362 24.02 -1.23 -8.99
C LYS A 362 23.82 -2.65 -8.45
N VAL A 363 23.34 -2.78 -7.21
CA VAL A 363 23.19 -4.11 -6.58
C VAL A 363 22.07 -4.92 -7.20
N LEU A 364 21.02 -4.28 -7.73
CA LEU A 364 19.96 -4.97 -8.47
C LEU A 364 20.51 -5.64 -9.73
N ARG A 365 21.37 -4.95 -10.52
CA ARG A 365 22.02 -5.55 -11.69
C ARG A 365 22.91 -6.75 -11.30
N GLU A 366 23.65 -6.63 -10.20
CA GLU A 366 24.48 -7.74 -9.69
C GLU A 366 23.61 -8.95 -9.29
N GLN A 367 22.47 -8.72 -8.61
CA GLN A 367 21.55 -9.81 -8.26
C GLN A 367 20.87 -10.42 -9.49
N GLU A 368 20.53 -9.61 -10.49
CA GLU A 368 20.00 -10.09 -11.78
C GLU A 368 20.99 -11.00 -12.49
N ASP A 369 22.25 -10.58 -12.61
CA ASP A 369 23.31 -11.36 -13.24
C ASP A 369 23.48 -12.71 -12.53
N MET A 370 23.56 -12.68 -11.19
CA MET A 370 23.62 -13.90 -10.37
C MET A 370 22.38 -14.79 -10.51
N ALA A 371 21.19 -14.21 -10.67
CA ALA A 371 19.95 -14.97 -10.86
C ALA A 371 19.86 -15.59 -12.26
N ILE A 372 20.33 -14.88 -13.29
CA ILE A 372 20.41 -15.35 -14.68
C ILE A 372 21.42 -16.50 -14.79
N ASP A 373 22.62 -16.34 -14.23
CA ASP A 373 23.65 -17.39 -14.23
C ASP A 373 23.18 -18.68 -13.54
N ARG A 374 22.29 -18.55 -12.55
CA ARG A 374 21.67 -19.68 -11.83
C ARG A 374 20.39 -20.21 -12.51
N GLY A 375 19.98 -19.63 -13.63
CA GLY A 375 18.75 -20.01 -14.34
C GLY A 375 17.45 -19.70 -13.60
N ARG A 376 17.48 -18.84 -12.58
CA ARG A 376 16.28 -18.38 -11.83
C ARG A 376 15.55 -17.23 -12.51
N LEU A 377 16.25 -16.50 -13.36
CA LEU A 377 15.76 -15.31 -14.06
C LEU A 377 16.19 -15.38 -15.53
N LYS A 378 15.34 -14.88 -16.43
CA LYS A 378 15.70 -14.65 -17.84
C LYS A 378 16.14 -13.22 -18.06
N ASP A 379 16.92 -12.96 -19.11
CA ASP A 379 17.43 -11.61 -19.40
C ASP A 379 16.31 -10.58 -19.64
N ASP A 380 15.18 -11.00 -20.22
CA ASP A 380 13.99 -10.18 -20.43
C ASP A 380 13.15 -9.94 -19.15
N GLN A 381 13.58 -10.49 -18.01
CA GLN A 381 12.92 -10.33 -16.71
C GLN A 381 13.67 -9.38 -15.76
N ARG A 382 14.73 -8.72 -16.24
CA ARG A 382 15.45 -7.69 -15.46
C ARG A 382 14.53 -6.53 -15.07
N LEU A 383 14.70 -6.04 -13.85
CA LEU A 383 14.01 -4.88 -13.30
C LEU A 383 14.87 -3.61 -13.36
N SER A 384 16.20 -3.72 -13.31
CA SER A 384 17.13 -2.59 -13.23
C SER A 384 16.98 -1.62 -14.39
N THR A 385 16.90 -2.13 -15.61
CA THR A 385 16.75 -1.32 -16.83
C THR A 385 15.41 -0.60 -16.87
N PRO A 386 14.24 -1.27 -16.72
CA PRO A 386 12.98 -0.55 -16.70
C PRO A 386 12.82 0.38 -15.49
N MET A 387 13.39 0.06 -14.33
CA MET A 387 13.44 0.96 -13.16
C MET A 387 14.20 2.24 -13.43
N GLN A 388 15.37 2.13 -14.04
CA GLN A 388 16.14 3.30 -14.46
C GLN A 388 15.36 4.15 -15.47
N GLN A 389 14.80 3.51 -16.51
CA GLN A 389 14.02 4.20 -17.54
C GLN A 389 12.78 4.88 -16.96
N SER A 390 12.06 4.22 -16.05
CA SER A 390 10.88 4.77 -15.40
C SER A 390 11.20 6.01 -14.56
N TRP A 391 12.39 6.06 -13.95
CA TRP A 391 12.82 7.23 -13.21
C TRP A 391 13.21 8.38 -14.14
N GLU A 392 14.05 8.10 -15.14
CA GLU A 392 14.53 9.09 -16.13
C GLU A 392 13.40 9.70 -16.97
N SER A 393 12.39 8.90 -17.35
CA SER A 393 11.23 9.36 -18.12
C SER A 393 10.20 10.13 -17.28
N GLY A 394 10.25 9.98 -15.95
CA GLY A 394 9.23 10.44 -15.02
C GLY A 394 7.99 9.53 -14.92
N ASP A 395 8.01 8.31 -15.48
CA ASP A 395 6.93 7.33 -15.31
C ASP A 395 6.78 6.83 -13.88
N PHE A 396 7.84 6.93 -13.08
CA PHE A 396 7.76 6.73 -11.63
C PHE A 396 6.66 7.61 -11.02
N TRP A 397 6.59 8.88 -11.43
CA TRP A 397 5.59 9.82 -10.91
C TRP A 397 4.18 9.53 -11.41
N VAL A 398 4.03 8.92 -12.58
CA VAL A 398 2.73 8.48 -13.11
C VAL A 398 2.17 7.36 -12.24
N THR A 399 2.96 6.31 -12.01
CA THR A 399 2.54 5.16 -11.20
C THR A 399 2.42 5.51 -9.71
N TYR A 400 3.23 6.46 -9.24
CA TYR A 400 3.10 7.03 -7.89
C TYR A 400 1.77 7.80 -7.74
N ALA A 401 1.48 8.72 -8.66
CA ALA A 401 0.23 9.50 -8.64
C ALA A 401 -1.01 8.60 -8.74
N ALA A 402 -1.01 7.63 -9.66
CA ALA A 402 -2.13 6.70 -9.89
C ALA A 402 -2.55 5.96 -8.60
N ARG A 403 -1.61 5.73 -7.69
CA ARG A 403 -1.88 5.01 -6.43
C ARG A 403 -2.13 5.96 -5.26
N LYS A 404 -1.47 7.12 -5.21
CA LYS A 404 -1.44 7.99 -4.03
C LYS A 404 -2.50 9.09 -4.06
N ASN A 405 -3.74 8.74 -3.74
CA ASN A 405 -4.90 9.64 -3.81
C ASN A 405 -4.74 10.97 -3.06
N PHE A 406 -4.18 10.95 -1.85
CA PHE A 406 -4.03 12.16 -1.04
C PHE A 406 -2.86 13.03 -1.49
N ALA A 407 -1.75 12.45 -1.94
CA ALA A 407 -0.60 13.19 -2.48
C ALA A 407 -0.78 13.60 -3.96
N PHE A 408 -1.82 13.09 -4.62
CA PHE A 408 -2.06 13.21 -6.05
C PHE A 408 -1.89 14.63 -6.58
N ASP A 409 -2.49 15.61 -5.90
CA ASP A 409 -2.50 17.01 -6.35
C ASP A 409 -1.09 17.60 -6.41
N ALA A 410 -0.29 17.42 -5.36
CA ALA A 410 1.09 17.88 -5.33
C ALA A 410 1.95 17.18 -6.39
N VAL A 411 1.79 15.86 -6.56
CA VAL A 411 2.54 15.08 -7.56
C VAL A 411 2.17 15.52 -8.98
N PHE A 412 0.86 15.68 -9.25
CA PHE A 412 0.39 16.07 -10.57
C PHE A 412 0.97 17.41 -11.00
N TRP A 413 0.79 18.46 -10.21
CA TRP A 413 1.22 19.81 -10.59
C TRP A 413 2.74 19.97 -10.67
N LYS A 414 3.48 19.31 -9.76
CA LYS A 414 4.95 19.42 -9.71
C LYS A 414 5.65 18.55 -10.74
N LYS A 415 5.14 17.33 -10.99
CA LYS A 415 5.86 16.29 -11.74
C LYS A 415 5.21 15.91 -13.06
N LEU A 416 3.88 16.01 -13.19
CA LEU A 416 3.16 15.50 -14.36
C LEU A 416 2.64 16.59 -15.30
N ASP A 417 2.13 17.71 -14.78
CA ASP A 417 1.52 18.78 -15.57
C ASP A 417 2.46 19.28 -16.67
N GLY A 418 3.67 19.70 -16.30
CA GLY A 418 4.68 20.21 -17.24
C GLY A 418 5.11 19.16 -18.28
N ARG A 419 5.13 17.88 -17.88
CA ARG A 419 5.51 16.76 -18.75
C ARG A 419 4.49 16.51 -19.86
N PHE A 420 3.20 16.55 -19.53
CA PHE A 420 2.14 16.17 -20.47
C PHE A 420 1.50 17.35 -21.20
N PHE A 421 1.49 18.54 -20.57
CA PHE A 421 0.79 19.72 -21.09
C PHE A 421 1.75 20.90 -21.38
N GLY A 422 3.06 20.67 -21.27
CA GLY A 422 4.10 21.67 -21.51
C GLY A 422 4.28 22.64 -20.33
N PRO A 423 5.34 23.46 -20.33
CA PRO A 423 5.57 24.43 -19.26
C PRO A 423 4.42 25.45 -19.19
N GLY A 424 3.95 25.72 -17.97
CA GLY A 424 3.03 26.83 -17.72
C GLY A 424 3.77 28.16 -17.62
N THR A 425 3.05 29.27 -17.77
CA THR A 425 3.60 30.61 -17.53
C THR A 425 3.40 31.09 -16.09
N SER A 426 2.47 30.45 -15.38
CA SER A 426 2.08 30.74 -14.01
C SER A 426 2.79 29.84 -12.99
N THR A 427 2.71 30.22 -11.72
CA THR A 427 3.11 29.38 -10.57
C THR A 427 2.27 28.11 -10.52
N ASP A 428 2.78 27.04 -9.89
CA ASP A 428 2.07 25.75 -9.73
C ASP A 428 0.64 25.92 -9.18
N ASP A 429 0.43 26.91 -8.30
CA ASP A 429 -0.86 27.20 -7.66
C ASP A 429 -1.88 27.82 -8.64
N ASP A 430 -1.41 28.50 -9.68
CA ASP A 430 -2.25 29.20 -10.66
C ASP A 430 -2.31 28.52 -12.03
N ARG A 431 -1.47 27.51 -12.30
CA ARG A 431 -1.43 26.80 -13.60
C ARG A 431 -2.77 26.24 -14.04
N TRP A 432 -3.65 25.86 -13.11
CA TRP A 432 -4.99 25.37 -13.45
C TRP A 432 -5.82 26.38 -14.26
N LYS A 433 -5.55 27.68 -14.12
CA LYS A 433 -6.21 28.74 -14.90
C LYS A 433 -5.84 28.69 -16.38
N GLU A 434 -4.64 28.22 -16.72
CA GLU A 434 -4.23 27.96 -18.11
C GLU A 434 -4.83 26.63 -18.59
N ARG A 435 -4.87 25.63 -17.70
CA ARG A 435 -5.35 24.28 -18.04
C ARG A 435 -6.85 24.16 -18.16
N ILE A 436 -7.62 25.10 -17.61
CA ILE A 436 -9.07 25.14 -17.75
C ILE A 436 -9.47 25.12 -19.24
N ASP A 437 -8.65 25.69 -20.12
CA ASP A 437 -8.93 25.76 -21.56
C ASP A 437 -8.89 24.41 -22.28
N LEU A 438 -8.33 23.39 -21.64
CA LEU A 438 -8.34 22.01 -22.12
C LEU A 438 -9.64 21.25 -21.80
N LEU A 439 -10.57 21.88 -21.08
CA LEU A 439 -11.85 21.28 -20.70
C LEU A 439 -12.95 21.64 -21.72
N THR A 440 -13.84 20.69 -21.97
CA THR A 440 -15.08 20.93 -22.71
C THR A 440 -16.07 21.75 -21.88
N GLU A 441 -17.09 22.32 -22.52
CA GLU A 441 -18.15 23.06 -21.82
C GLU A 441 -18.87 22.19 -20.77
N ASP A 442 -19.15 20.93 -21.09
CA ASP A 442 -19.78 19.98 -20.16
C ASP A 442 -18.87 19.68 -18.95
N GLU A 443 -17.57 19.55 -19.17
CA GLU A 443 -16.59 19.35 -18.11
C GLU A 443 -16.49 20.56 -17.19
N ARG A 444 -16.52 21.79 -17.74
CA ARG A 444 -16.55 23.03 -16.94
C ARG A 444 -17.85 23.16 -16.15
N ALA A 445 -18.99 22.80 -16.75
CA ALA A 445 -20.28 22.80 -16.07
C ALA A 445 -20.32 21.78 -14.91
N ASN A 446 -19.77 20.59 -15.10
CA ASN A 446 -19.67 19.58 -14.04
C ASN A 446 -18.71 20.00 -12.93
N MET A 447 -17.57 20.61 -13.28
CA MET A 447 -16.66 21.21 -12.31
C MET A 447 -17.38 22.27 -11.46
N ALA A 448 -18.17 23.16 -12.08
CA ALA A 448 -18.90 24.19 -11.34
C ALA A 448 -19.87 23.59 -10.31
N LYS A 449 -20.58 22.51 -10.66
CA LYS A 449 -21.45 21.77 -9.72
C LYS A 449 -20.67 21.16 -8.56
N VAL A 450 -19.50 20.58 -8.84
CA VAL A 450 -18.63 20.00 -7.80
C VAL A 450 -18.11 21.09 -6.86
N VAL A 451 -17.70 22.23 -7.40
CA VAL A 451 -17.25 23.39 -6.60
C VAL A 451 -18.37 23.89 -5.70
N GLU A 452 -19.58 24.08 -6.22
CA GLU A 452 -20.75 24.51 -5.44
C GLU A 452 -21.06 23.51 -4.33
N LYS A 453 -21.12 22.20 -4.66
CA LYS A 453 -21.33 21.12 -3.70
C LYS A 453 -20.29 21.17 -2.58
N LYS A 454 -19.00 21.22 -2.93
CA LYS A 454 -17.91 21.17 -1.94
C LYS A 454 -17.91 22.41 -1.04
N LEU A 455 -18.19 23.59 -1.59
CA LEU A 455 -18.32 24.81 -0.78
C LEU A 455 -19.50 24.72 0.21
N GLU A 456 -20.61 24.10 -0.18
CA GLU A 456 -21.72 23.85 0.75
C GLU A 456 -21.30 22.86 1.85
N GLU A 457 -20.63 21.77 1.49
CA GLU A 457 -20.18 20.75 2.45
C GLU A 457 -19.25 21.35 3.51
N THR A 458 -18.35 22.27 3.15
CA THR A 458 -17.44 22.94 4.11
C THR A 458 -18.15 23.76 5.20
N LYS A 459 -19.44 24.09 5.02
CA LYS A 459 -20.24 24.78 6.04
C LYS A 459 -20.66 23.87 7.19
N THR A 460 -20.57 22.56 6.99
CA THR A 460 -20.96 21.54 7.96
C THR A 460 -19.82 20.57 8.19
N ARG A 461 -19.85 19.79 9.27
CA ARG A 461 -18.85 18.76 9.54
C ARG A 461 -19.52 17.42 9.78
N VAL A 462 -20.27 16.95 8.79
CA VAL A 462 -21.08 15.72 8.88
C VAL A 462 -20.18 14.49 8.68
N LEU A 463 -20.38 13.46 9.51
CA LEU A 463 -19.77 12.16 9.29
C LEU A 463 -20.45 11.45 8.12
N ALA A 464 -19.76 11.33 6.99
CA ALA A 464 -20.22 10.61 5.79
C ALA A 464 -19.51 9.25 5.66
N TRP A 465 -19.55 8.44 6.72
CA TRP A 465 -18.75 7.23 6.83
C TRP A 465 -19.61 5.97 6.71
N GLU A 466 -19.14 4.97 5.95
CA GLU A 466 -19.77 3.65 5.86
C GLU A 466 -19.10 2.69 6.85
N PRO A 467 -19.63 2.55 8.09
CA PRO A 467 -19.09 1.60 9.06
C PRO A 467 -19.09 0.19 8.48
N ASP A 468 -18.11 -0.61 8.87
CA ASP A 468 -18.19 -2.05 8.72
C ASP A 468 -19.21 -2.63 9.71
N GLU A 469 -19.83 -3.77 9.42
CA GLU A 469 -20.86 -4.35 10.29
C GLU A 469 -20.40 -4.65 11.73
N VAL A 470 -19.09 -4.67 11.99
CA VAL A 470 -18.51 -4.77 13.34
C VAL A 470 -18.69 -3.47 14.12
N ASP A 471 -18.61 -2.31 13.46
CA ASP A 471 -18.61 -0.99 14.09
C ASP A 471 -19.96 -0.69 14.78
N LEU A 472 -21.04 -1.32 14.32
CA LEU A 472 -22.39 -1.18 14.90
C LEU A 472 -22.54 -1.81 16.29
N LYS A 473 -21.71 -2.82 16.65
CA LYS A 473 -21.77 -3.46 17.97
C LYS A 473 -21.00 -2.71 19.05
N ILE A 474 -19.96 -1.96 18.66
CA ILE A 474 -19.09 -1.20 19.58
C ILE A 474 -19.67 0.21 19.83
N SER A 475 -20.60 0.66 18.98
CA SER A 475 -21.26 1.97 19.07
C SER A 475 -22.59 1.99 19.83
N GLY A 476 -22.93 0.92 20.55
CA GLY A 476 -24.19 0.76 21.28
C GLY A 476 -24.10 1.14 22.75
#